data_AF-A0AAW7Y3V5-F1
#
_entry.id   AF-A0AAW7Y3V5-F1
#
_cell.length_a   1.000
_cell.length_b   1.000
_cell.length_c   1.000
_cell.angle_alpha   90.00
_cell.angle_beta   90.00
_cell.angle_gamma   90.00
#
_symmetry.space_group_name_H-M   'P 1'
#
loop_
_entity.id
_entity.type
_entity.pdbx_description
1 polymer ?
#
loop_
_entity_poly.entity_id
_entity_poly.type
_entity_poly.pdbx_seq_one_letter_code
_entity_poly.pdbx_strand_id
1 'polypeptide(L)'
;MDKLLRAVCIVTFTYALLYVNNHFGNVEGFRFWGVGLLALSIFLLFKEKVELVMGGKKLGVSFEGAEKLLIVLPMLITAIAILLKPHDVACIVHIKSFVCN
;
A
#
# COMPACT_ATOMS: atom_id res chain seq x y z
N MET A 1 -16.39 9.97 -5.37
CA MET A 1 -16.24 9.02 -4.24
C MET A 1 -16.42 9.82 -2.96
N ASP A 2 -17.53 9.58 -2.26
CA ASP A 2 -17.90 10.35 -1.08
C ASP A 2 -16.82 10.27 -0.01
N LYS A 3 -16.58 11.40 0.67
CA LYS A 3 -15.64 11.48 1.81
C LYS A 3 -15.96 10.43 2.87
N LEU A 4 -17.24 10.14 3.06
CA LEU A 4 -17.74 9.09 3.95
C LEU A 4 -17.25 7.71 3.52
N LEU A 5 -17.39 7.36 2.24
CA LEU A 5 -16.97 6.05 1.73
C LEU A 5 -15.45 5.86 1.88
N ARG A 6 -14.66 6.90 1.60
CA ARG A 6 -13.21 6.90 1.85
C ARG A 6 -12.88 6.62 3.32
N ALA A 7 -13.55 7.33 4.22
CA ALA A 7 -13.35 7.16 5.65
C ALA A 7 -13.70 5.74 6.11
N VAL A 8 -14.84 5.20 5.67
CA VAL A 8 -15.27 3.82 5.97
C VAL A 8 -14.24 2.82 5.45
N CYS A 9 -13.79 2.94 4.21
CA CYS A 9 -12.77 2.02 3.66
C CYS A 9 -11.46 2.07 4.45
N ILE A 10 -10.98 3.26 4.81
CA ILE A 10 -9.74 3.42 5.59
C ILE A 10 -9.91 2.79 6.96
N VAL A 11 -10.99 3.12 7.69
CA VAL A 11 -11.25 2.59 9.03
C VAL A 11 -11.38 1.06 9.02
N THR A 12 -12.14 0.50 8.08
CA THR A 12 -12.31 -0.96 7.94
C THR A 12 -10.98 -1.64 7.61
N PHE A 13 -10.19 -1.07 6.69
CA PHE A 13 -8.88 -1.61 6.34
C PHE A 13 -7.91 -1.56 7.54
N THR A 14 -7.87 -0.45 8.27
CA THR A 14 -7.04 -0.31 9.47
C THR A 14 -7.47 -1.30 10.55
N TYR A 15 -8.77 -1.48 10.78
CA TYR A 15 -9.27 -2.45 11.74
C TYR A 15 -8.89 -3.88 11.36
N ALA A 16 -9.05 -4.25 10.08
CA ALA A 16 -8.63 -5.56 9.57
C ALA A 16 -7.12 -5.78 9.74
N LEU A 17 -6.31 -4.77 9.42
CA LEU A 17 -4.85 -4.83 9.60
C LEU A 17 -4.49 -5.06 11.08
N LEU A 18 -5.10 -4.30 12.01
CA LEU A 18 -4.87 -4.47 13.44
C LEU A 18 -5.31 -5.85 13.92
N TYR A 19 -6.46 -6.34 13.44
CA TYR A 19 -6.94 -7.69 13.74
C TYR A 19 -5.94 -8.75 13.29
N VAL A 20 -5.47 -8.67 12.04
CA VAL A 20 -4.49 -9.62 11.51
C VAL A 20 -3.19 -9.55 12.31
N ASN A 21 -2.72 -8.34 12.61
CA ASN A 21 -1.49 -8.13 13.38
C ASN A 21 -1.57 -8.73 14.79
N ASN A 22 -2.71 -8.58 15.46
CA ASN A 22 -2.92 -9.08 16.81
C ASN A 22 -3.14 -10.59 16.86
N HIS A 23 -3.72 -11.18 15.82
CA HIS A 23 -4.10 -12.61 15.83
C HIS A 23 -3.05 -13.52 15.16
N PHE A 24 -2.37 -13.03 14.13
CA PHE A 24 -1.39 -13.79 13.35
C PHE A 24 0.04 -13.23 13.46
N GLY A 25 0.22 -12.11 14.16
CA GLY A 25 1.52 -11.48 14.40
C GLY A 25 1.95 -10.46 13.34
N ASN A 26 3.06 -9.79 13.62
CA ASN A 26 3.55 -8.66 12.81
C ASN A 26 3.88 -9.03 11.35
N VAL A 27 4.38 -10.25 11.12
CA VAL A 27 4.75 -10.73 9.78
C VAL A 27 3.51 -10.83 8.89
N GLU A 28 2.45 -11.45 9.38
CA GLU A 28 1.21 -11.62 8.62
C GLU A 28 0.44 -10.29 8.49
N GLY A 29 0.50 -9.42 9.51
CA GLY A 29 0.01 -8.04 9.39
C GLY A 29 0.70 -7.29 8.26
N PHE A 30 2.02 -7.42 8.13
CA PHE A 30 2.77 -6.77 7.06
C PHE A 30 2.50 -7.38 5.68
N ARG A 31 2.32 -8.70 5.58
CA ARG A 31 1.84 -9.36 4.35
C ARG A 31 0.46 -8.84 3.94
N PHE A 32 -0.46 -8.69 4.89
CA PHE A 32 -1.79 -8.14 4.62
C PHE A 32 -1.71 -6.71 4.08
N TRP A 33 -0.80 -5.89 4.62
CA TRP A 33 -0.50 -4.57 4.05
C TRP A 33 0.00 -4.67 2.60
N GLY A 34 0.88 -5.64 2.31
CA GLY A 34 1.32 -5.98 0.95
C GLY A 34 0.17 -6.34 0.01
N VAL A 35 -0.83 -7.12 0.46
CA VAL A 35 -2.05 -7.42 -0.32
C VAL A 35 -2.82 -6.14 -0.65
N GLY A 36 -2.99 -5.25 0.34
CA GLY A 36 -3.64 -3.95 0.13
C GLY A 36 -2.91 -3.09 -0.90
N LEU A 37 -1.57 -3.05 -0.83
CA LEU A 37 -0.74 -2.34 -1.79
C LEU A 37 -0.81 -2.96 -3.20
N LEU A 38 -0.89 -4.30 -3.30
CA LEU A 38 -1.05 -5.02 -4.56
C LEU A 38 -2.41 -4.67 -5.20
N ALA A 39 -3.50 -4.73 -4.44
CA ALA A 39 -4.83 -4.37 -4.92
C ALA A 39 -4.88 -2.91 -5.40
N LEU A 40 -4.26 -2.00 -4.64
CA LEU A 40 -4.17 -0.58 -5.01
C LEU A 40 -3.35 -0.37 -6.30
N SER A 41 -2.19 -1.00 -6.42
CA SER A 41 -1.35 -0.89 -7.62
C SER A 41 -2.06 -1.45 -8.86
N ILE A 42 -2.71 -2.60 -8.75
CA ILE A 42 -3.55 -3.16 -9.82
C ILE A 42 -4.67 -2.18 -10.19
N PHE A 43 -5.39 -1.63 -9.21
CA PHE A 43 -6.43 -0.63 -9.47
C PHE A 43 -5.90 0.60 -10.22
N LEU A 44 -4.71 1.10 -9.83
CA LEU A 44 -4.06 2.22 -10.52
C LEU A 44 -3.63 1.86 -11.94
N LEU A 45 -3.22 0.62 -12.23
CA LEU A 45 -2.95 0.18 -13.60
C LEU A 45 -4.16 0.38 -14.52
N PHE A 46 -5.38 0.12 -14.03
CA PHE A 46 -6.60 0.26 -14.82
C PHE A 46 -7.13 1.71 -14.89
N LYS A 47 -6.58 2.62 -14.10
CA LYS A 47 -6.93 4.05 -14.20
C LYS A 47 -6.21 4.69 -15.37
N GLU A 48 -6.94 5.46 -16.17
CA GLU A 48 -6.38 6.24 -17.29
C GLU A 48 -5.35 7.25 -16.78
N LYS A 49 -5.64 7.88 -15.63
CA LYS A 49 -4.85 8.95 -15.04
C LYS A 49 -4.62 8.72 -13.55
N VAL A 50 -3.40 8.98 -13.10
CA VAL A 50 -3.04 8.99 -11.67
C VAL A 50 -2.67 10.41 -11.28
N GLU A 51 -3.42 10.99 -10.34
CA GLU A 51 -3.14 12.33 -9.80
C GLU A 51 -2.43 12.21 -8.45
N LEU A 52 -1.38 13.01 -8.25
CA LEU A 52 -0.66 13.06 -6.98
C LEU A 52 -1.37 14.05 -6.03
N VAL A 53 -1.80 13.53 -4.89
CA VAL A 53 -2.52 14.27 -3.85
C VAL A 53 -1.73 14.19 -2.56
N MET A 54 -1.39 15.33 -1.99
CA MET A 54 -0.66 15.43 -0.72
C MET A 54 -1.39 16.38 0.22
N GLY A 55 -1.66 15.95 1.45
CA GLY A 55 -2.44 16.75 2.41
C GLY A 55 -3.85 17.12 1.92
N GLY A 56 -4.46 16.30 1.06
CA GLY A 56 -5.78 16.56 0.47
C GLY A 56 -5.79 17.62 -0.63
N LYS A 57 -4.64 18.21 -0.99
CA LYS A 57 -4.49 19.12 -2.12
C LYS A 57 -3.93 18.37 -3.33
N LYS A 58 -4.51 18.61 -4.50
CA LYS A 58 -3.95 18.13 -5.77
C LYS A 58 -2.67 18.93 -6.04
N LEU A 59 -1.57 18.25 -6.31
CA LEU A 59 -0.30 18.90 -6.61
C LEU A 59 -0.19 19.37 -8.07
N GLY A 60 -1.25 19.19 -8.88
CA GLY A 60 -1.26 19.50 -10.31
C GLY A 60 -0.46 18.52 -11.17
N VAL A 61 0.31 17.62 -10.54
CA VAL A 61 1.06 16.55 -11.21
C VAL A 61 0.13 15.37 -11.48
N SER A 62 0.06 14.98 -12.74
CA SER A 62 -0.69 13.80 -13.16
C SER A 62 0.08 12.96 -14.16
N PHE A 63 -0.01 11.65 -14.00
CA PHE A 63 0.71 10.68 -14.81
C PHE A 63 -0.28 9.90 -15.67
N GLU A 64 0.01 9.82 -16.96
CA GLU A 64 -0.83 9.16 -17.97
C GLU A 64 0.03 8.21 -18.82
N GLY A 65 -0.58 7.19 -19.42
CA GLY A 65 0.11 6.24 -20.30
C GLY A 65 1.31 5.54 -19.63
N ALA A 66 2.49 5.64 -20.26
CA ALA A 66 3.72 5.01 -19.79
C ALA A 66 4.31 5.68 -18.53
N GLU A 67 4.11 6.99 -18.33
CA GLU A 67 4.62 7.71 -17.16
C GLU A 67 4.00 7.19 -15.86
N LYS A 68 2.77 6.68 -15.92
CA LYS A 68 2.10 6.02 -14.80
C LYS A 68 2.89 4.82 -14.27
N LEU A 69 3.62 4.11 -15.13
CA LEU A 69 4.43 2.96 -14.73
C LEU A 69 5.56 3.36 -13.78
N LEU A 70 6.04 4.60 -13.83
CA LEU A 70 7.05 5.09 -12.89
C LEU A 70 6.59 5.07 -11.43
N ILE A 71 5.28 5.14 -11.19
CA ILE A 71 4.69 5.07 -9.85
C ILE A 71 4.18 3.67 -9.56
N VAL A 72 3.43 3.11 -10.51
CA VAL A 72 2.69 1.87 -10.28
C VAL A 72 3.62 0.66 -10.26
N LEU A 73 4.69 0.64 -11.06
CA LEU A 73 5.63 -0.48 -11.09
C LEU A 73 6.41 -0.60 -9.78
N PRO A 74 7.00 0.48 -9.19
CA PRO A 74 7.58 0.39 -7.85
C PRO A 74 6.58 -0.09 -6.80
N MET A 75 5.34 0.43 -6.80
CA MET A 75 4.31 -0.03 -5.85
C MET A 75 4.02 -1.52 -5.99
N LEU A 76 3.91 -2.02 -7.23
CA LEU A 76 3.67 -3.42 -7.53
C LEU A 76 4.84 -4.30 -7.04
N ILE A 77 6.07 -3.89 -7.35
CA ILE A 77 7.29 -4.61 -6.94
C ILE A 77 7.38 -4.65 -5.41
N THR A 78 7.17 -3.51 -4.74
CA THR A 78 7.16 -3.44 -3.27
C THR A 78 6.07 -4.34 -2.69
N ALA A 79 4.87 -4.34 -3.26
CA ALA A 79 3.79 -5.22 -2.81
C ALA A 79 4.17 -6.71 -2.92
N ILE A 80 4.70 -7.12 -4.07
CA ILE A 80 5.16 -8.51 -4.30
C ILE A 80 6.29 -8.87 -3.34
N ALA A 81 7.27 -7.97 -3.16
CA ALA A 81 8.39 -8.19 -2.25
C ALA A 81 7.90 -8.40 -0.81
N ILE A 82 6.93 -7.61 -0.35
CA ILE A 82 6.34 -7.75 0.99
C ILE A 82 5.59 -9.07 1.14
N LEU A 83 4.89 -9.55 0.10
CA LEU A 83 4.18 -10.83 0.15
C LEU A 83 5.14 -12.02 0.24
N LEU A 84 6.19 -12.00 -0.58
CA LEU A 84 7.16 -13.08 -0.68
C LEU A 84 8.15 -13.09 0.49
N LYS A 85 8.68 -11.92 0.85
CA LYS A 85 9.74 -11.74 1.84
C LYS A 85 9.43 -10.57 2.79
N PRO A 86 8.37 -10.68 3.60
CA PRO A 86 7.94 -9.60 4.49
C PRO A 86 9.02 -9.17 5.49
N HIS A 87 9.78 -10.13 6.03
CA HIS A 87 10.81 -9.86 7.04
C HIS A 87 11.99 -9.06 6.45
N ASP A 88 12.56 -9.53 5.33
CA ASP A 88 13.65 -8.83 4.62
C ASP A 88 13.27 -7.38 4.28
N VAL A 89 12.07 -7.18 3.73
CA VAL A 89 11.59 -5.84 3.36
C VAL A 89 11.39 -4.97 4.60
N ALA A 90 10.80 -5.51 5.67
CA ALA A 90 10.61 -4.78 6.92
C ALA A 90 11.94 -4.34 7.55
N CYS A 91 12.99 -5.15 7.39
CA CYS A 91 14.33 -4.82 7.84
C CYS A 91 15.01 -3.76 6.99
N ILE A 92 14.88 -3.83 5.67
CA ILE A 92 15.41 -2.81 4.74
C ILE A 92 14.80 -1.43 5.04
N VAL A 93 13.51 -1.38 5.37
CA VAL A 93 12.80 -0.12 5.66
C VAL A 93 12.78 0.22 7.17
N HIS A 94 13.58 -0.48 7.98
CA HIS A 94 13.76 -0.23 9.42
C HIS A 94 12.46 -0.14 10.23
N ILE A 95 11.50 -1.04 9.99
CA ILE A 95 10.27 -1.11 10.78
C ILE A 95 10.60 -1.67 12.16
N LYS A 96 10.51 -0.82 13.20
CA LYS A 96 10.86 -1.15 14.60
C LYS A 96 10.16 -2.39 15.18
N SER A 97 9.02 -2.78 14.62
CA SER A 97 8.24 -3.94 15.06
C SER A 97 8.82 -5.29 14.61
N PHE A 98 9.89 -5.29 13.81
CA PHE A 98 10.58 -6.47 13.32
C PHE A 98 11.98 -6.57 13.93
N VAL A 99 12.33 -7.75 14.44
CA VAL A 99 13.70 -8.05 14.88
C VAL A 99 14.52 -8.39 13.64
N CYS A 100 15.50 -7.54 13.32
CA CYS A 100 16.40 -7.71 12.19
C CYS A 100 17.75 -8.19 12.73
N ASN A 101 18.13 -9.41 12.36
CA ASN A 101 19.41 -10.02 12.74
C ASN A 101 20.43 -9.89 11.62
#